data_AF-A0A2S7P7D8-F1
#
_entry.id   AF-A0A2S7P7D8-F1
#
_cell.length_a   1.000
_cell.length_b   1.000
_cell.length_c   1.000
_cell.angle_alpha   90.00
_cell.angle_beta   90.00
_cell.angle_gamma   90.00
#
_symmetry.space_group_name_H-M   'P 1'
#
loop_
_entity.id
_entity.type
_entity.pdbx_description
1 polymer ?
#
loop_
_entity_poly.entity_id
_entity_poly.type
_entity_poly.pdbx_seq_one_letter_code
_entity_poly.pdbx_strand_id
1 'polypeptide(L)'
;MEDQESLLGRHENKHLGANTIASAYMYKLRRRKGWLRISLIIPCLFLATVVLSPLFTTMMSRPASKPRYLEYKTVVGYFKQDDQNVDAKLFDYAAENFGLIDREYDTDKDFDPERKLTQWQRFEHHVHTLNRQTPLNVQYKLLYLSRHGEGYHNIAETTYGTPAWNCYWSLKDGNGTTTWADSHLAPTGIAQALIAHDFWQNLLNTQKTSPPQSFYTSPLTRCLQTSTLTFTNLTLPTSPSTPMPFTPTIKELLREGISAHTCDRRSTKTYIRTQAPTFLFEPSFPETDPYWRPLVSEIPDSQDQRSRALLDDIFAHDNSTFISFSTHSGEINSLLRVLRHRSFWLPTGAMIPVLVKIESVEGESPWPKYEGPVYRPEENVCEDVPPPLETPAPETAPVPEVPNNEVPAPAPVDDISPPPPPPAAPVLESAEIVPPVENIPTPPPPGLEEVKEDGNGAPFV
;
A
#
# COMPACT_ATOMS: atom_id res chain seq x y z
N MET A 1 46.47 60.44 18.07
CA MET A 1 45.31 61.26 17.65
C MET A 1 44.11 60.34 17.76
N GLU A 2 43.70 60.11 19.01
CA GLU A 2 42.65 60.84 19.76
C GLU A 2 41.36 60.00 19.64
N ASP A 3 40.93 59.22 20.64
CA ASP A 3 40.54 59.53 22.03
C ASP A 3 39.63 60.77 22.16
N GLN A 4 38.36 60.53 22.52
CA GLN A 4 37.57 61.21 23.56
C GLN A 4 36.35 60.28 23.87
N GLU A 5 36.26 59.54 24.99
CA GLU A 5 35.99 59.96 26.39
C GLU A 5 34.79 60.93 26.48
N SER A 6 33.64 60.50 27.03
CA SER A 6 33.27 60.53 28.47
C SER A 6 32.82 61.95 28.91
N LEU A 7 31.76 62.22 29.67
CA LEU A 7 31.44 61.97 31.09
C LEU A 7 30.18 62.82 31.37
N LEU A 8 29.28 62.51 32.31
CA LEU A 8 29.33 62.80 33.76
C LEU A 8 28.01 62.23 34.37
N GLY A 9 27.89 61.63 35.56
CA GLY A 9 28.77 61.58 36.74
C GLY A 9 28.22 62.43 37.90
N ARG A 10 27.63 61.81 38.94
CA ARG A 10 27.58 62.26 40.36
C ARG A 10 27.05 61.10 41.26
N HIS A 11 27.84 60.52 42.18
CA HIS A 11 28.14 60.91 43.58
C HIS A 11 26.86 61.07 44.45
N GLU A 12 26.62 60.40 45.60
CA GLU A 12 27.44 60.11 46.79
C GLU A 12 26.91 58.96 47.72
N ASN A 13 27.77 58.60 48.68
CA ASN A 13 27.81 57.49 49.67
C ASN A 13 26.84 57.49 50.88
N LYS A 14 26.65 56.29 51.47
CA LYS A 14 26.79 55.85 52.91
C LYS A 14 25.80 54.67 53.20
N HIS A 15 26.04 53.61 53.99
CA HIS A 15 27.00 53.25 55.04
C HIS A 15 26.98 51.72 55.32
N LEU A 16 28.16 51.15 55.63
CA LEU A 16 28.50 50.13 56.66
C LEU A 16 27.73 48.80 56.83
N GLY A 17 28.47 47.68 56.80
CA GLY A 17 28.00 46.37 57.30
C GLY A 17 28.98 45.19 57.19
N ALA A 18 30.11 45.26 57.90
CA ALA A 18 30.90 44.16 58.48
C ALA A 18 31.66 43.11 57.61
N ASN A 19 32.98 43.09 57.86
CA ASN A 19 33.93 41.96 57.90
C ASN A 19 34.64 41.50 56.61
N THR A 20 35.72 42.24 56.31
CA THR A 20 36.88 41.80 55.52
C THR A 20 38.08 41.50 56.43
N ILE A 21 39.11 40.89 55.83
CA ILE A 21 40.53 40.76 56.21
C ILE A 21 40.88 39.35 56.72
N ALA A 22 41.94 38.66 56.30
CA ALA A 22 42.83 38.67 55.15
C ALA A 22 43.83 37.51 55.38
N SER A 23 44.42 37.01 54.29
CA SER A 23 45.81 36.58 54.14
C SER A 23 46.47 35.56 55.09
N ALA A 24 47.03 34.55 54.43
CA ALA A 24 48.19 33.71 54.76
C ALA A 24 49.08 34.06 55.98
N TYR A 25 49.37 33.05 56.83
CA TYR A 25 50.68 32.40 57.03
C TYR A 25 50.68 31.47 58.28
N MET A 26 51.04 30.19 58.07
CA MET A 26 51.84 29.29 58.95
C MET A 26 51.72 29.35 60.50
N TYR A 27 51.36 28.24 61.17
CA TYR A 27 52.32 27.41 61.96
C TYR A 27 51.72 26.14 62.63
N LYS A 28 52.41 25.02 62.39
CA LYS A 28 52.56 23.72 63.10
C LYS A 28 51.55 23.23 64.16
N LEU A 29 51.11 21.98 63.97
CA LEU A 29 51.15 20.96 65.02
C LEU A 29 51.58 19.59 64.47
N ARG A 30 52.08 18.77 65.39
CA ARG A 30 53.15 17.77 65.24
C ARG A 30 52.57 16.35 65.16
N ARG A 31 53.13 15.52 64.26
CA ARG A 31 53.21 14.04 64.23
C ARG A 31 52.18 13.22 65.05
N ARG A 32 51.42 12.37 64.34
CA ARG A 32 51.30 10.92 64.69
C ARG A 32 51.25 10.07 63.41
N LYS A 33 52.15 9.09 63.34
CA LYS A 33 52.19 8.03 62.30
C LYS A 33 50.90 7.22 62.35
N GLY A 34 50.37 6.87 61.18
CA GLY A 34 49.26 5.94 61.00
C GLY A 34 49.28 5.39 59.58
N TRP A 35 50.33 4.64 59.27
CA TRP A 35 50.51 3.88 58.04
C TRP A 35 49.49 2.74 58.05
N LEU A 36 48.25 2.98 57.60
CA LEU A 36 47.27 1.94 57.28
C LEU A 36 46.10 2.61 56.56
N ARG A 37 45.64 2.02 55.43
CA ARG A 37 44.45 2.37 54.60
C ARG A 37 44.68 2.98 53.21
N ILE A 38 45.85 2.80 52.60
CA ILE A 38 45.95 2.82 51.11
C ILE A 38 46.12 1.40 50.53
N SER A 39 46.65 0.45 51.32
CA SER A 39 46.86 -0.94 50.87
C SER A 39 45.63 -1.84 50.79
N LEU A 40 44.41 -1.35 51.06
CA LEU A 40 43.18 -2.16 50.97
C LEU A 40 42.17 -1.66 49.93
N ILE A 41 42.32 -0.44 49.41
CA ILE A 41 41.40 0.10 48.40
C ILE A 41 41.79 -0.39 47.00
N ILE A 42 43.09 -0.43 46.72
CA ILE A 42 43.62 -0.88 45.43
C ILE A 42 43.35 -2.37 45.19
N PRO A 43 43.58 -3.30 46.15
CA PRO A 43 43.27 -4.72 45.94
C PRO A 43 41.77 -4.99 45.79
N CYS A 44 40.91 -4.24 46.51
CA CYS A 44 39.45 -4.43 46.42
C CYS A 44 38.87 -3.91 45.11
N LEU A 45 39.36 -2.78 44.57
CA LEU A 45 38.99 -2.31 43.23
C LEU A 45 39.52 -3.24 42.14
N PHE A 46 40.71 -3.80 42.32
CA PHE A 46 41.28 -4.80 41.41
C PHE A 46 40.51 -6.13 41.47
N LEU A 47 40.08 -6.58 42.65
CA LEU A 47 39.21 -7.76 42.77
C LEU A 47 37.83 -7.51 42.17
N ALA A 48 37.25 -6.32 42.38
CA ALA A 48 35.96 -5.96 41.80
C ALA A 48 36.03 -5.92 40.26
N THR A 49 37.09 -5.36 39.66
CA THR A 49 37.27 -5.39 38.21
C THR A 49 37.58 -6.79 37.69
N VAL A 50 38.39 -7.59 38.39
CA VAL A 50 38.74 -8.96 37.97
C VAL A 50 37.57 -9.95 38.14
N VAL A 51 36.66 -9.72 39.08
CA VAL A 51 35.48 -10.56 39.31
C VAL A 51 34.26 -10.11 38.48
N LEU A 52 34.08 -8.80 38.25
CA LEU A 52 32.97 -8.28 37.44
C LEU A 52 33.25 -8.31 35.93
N SER A 53 34.51 -8.20 35.49
CA SER A 53 34.85 -8.28 34.05
C SER A 53 34.52 -9.63 33.39
N PRO A 54 34.76 -10.80 34.00
CA PRO A 54 34.32 -12.08 33.43
C PRO A 54 32.79 -12.22 33.44
N LEU A 55 32.08 -11.58 34.38
CA LEU A 55 30.61 -11.54 34.39
C LEU A 55 30.04 -10.66 33.26
N PHE A 56 30.68 -9.51 32.96
CA PHE A 56 30.31 -8.64 31.85
C PHE A 56 30.65 -9.23 30.47
N THR A 57 31.78 -9.94 30.34
CA THR A 57 32.18 -10.59 29.07
C THR A 57 31.37 -11.85 28.78
N THR A 58 30.93 -12.59 29.81
CA THR A 58 30.00 -13.73 29.63
C THR A 58 28.56 -13.29 29.32
N MET A 59 28.11 -12.12 29.79
CA MET A 59 26.81 -11.55 29.40
C MET A 59 26.77 -10.96 27.98
N MET A 60 27.92 -10.64 27.38
CA MET A 60 28.00 -10.11 26.01
C MET A 60 28.17 -11.18 24.92
N SER A 61 28.41 -12.43 25.28
CA SER A 61 28.54 -13.53 24.33
C SER A 61 27.20 -14.23 24.12
N ARG A 62 26.18 -13.50 23.63
CA ARG A 62 25.06 -14.18 22.96
C ARG A 62 25.65 -14.81 21.69
N PRO A 63 25.51 -16.13 21.48
CA PRO A 63 25.92 -16.72 20.20
C PRO A 63 25.23 -15.94 19.09
N ALA A 64 26.00 -15.52 18.07
CA ALA A 64 25.43 -14.85 16.91
C ALA A 64 24.27 -15.70 16.41
N SER A 65 23.06 -15.11 16.34
CA SER A 65 21.91 -15.82 15.80
C SER A 65 22.26 -16.27 14.40
N LYS A 66 22.08 -17.55 14.10
CA LYS A 66 22.28 -18.05 12.73
C LYS A 66 21.46 -17.19 11.76
N PRO A 67 21.97 -16.93 10.54
CA PRO A 67 21.22 -16.22 9.52
C PRO A 67 19.87 -16.92 9.29
N ARG A 68 18.87 -16.14 8.92
CA ARG A 68 17.53 -16.64 8.58
C ARG A 68 17.04 -15.98 7.31
N TYR A 69 16.23 -16.70 6.54
CA TYR A 69 15.53 -16.18 5.37
C TYR A 69 14.08 -16.63 5.38
N LEU A 70 13.22 -16.00 4.57
CA LEU A 70 11.80 -16.32 4.49
C LEU A 70 11.50 -17.18 3.27
N GLU A 71 10.86 -18.34 3.43
CA GLU A 71 10.29 -19.09 2.31
C GLU A 71 8.81 -18.76 2.12
N TYR A 72 8.40 -18.67 0.86
CA TYR A 72 7.02 -18.37 0.46
C TYR A 72 6.41 -19.54 -0.28
N LYS A 73 5.15 -19.82 0.04
CA LYS A 73 4.33 -20.76 -0.69
C LYS A 73 2.87 -20.36 -0.62
N THR A 74 2.21 -20.26 -1.77
CA THR A 74 0.75 -20.17 -1.85
C THR A 74 0.10 -21.42 -1.22
N VAL A 75 -0.89 -21.18 -0.37
CA VAL A 75 -1.76 -22.21 0.20
C VAL A 75 -3.00 -22.31 -0.67
N VAL A 76 -3.03 -23.34 -1.51
CA VAL A 76 -4.08 -23.55 -2.52
C VAL A 76 -5.35 -24.18 -1.94
N GLY A 77 -6.46 -24.04 -2.67
CA GLY A 77 -7.74 -24.69 -2.40
C GLY A 77 -8.70 -23.82 -1.59
N TYR A 78 -8.40 -22.53 -1.44
CA TYR A 78 -9.32 -21.56 -0.83
C TYR A 78 -9.95 -20.67 -1.90
N PHE A 79 -9.23 -20.37 -2.97
CA PHE A 79 -9.70 -19.50 -4.04
C PHE A 79 -9.75 -20.26 -5.37
N LYS A 80 -10.77 -19.99 -6.18
CA LYS A 80 -10.93 -20.59 -7.51
C LYS A 80 -9.71 -20.36 -8.41
N GLN A 81 -9.05 -19.22 -8.24
CA GLN A 81 -7.85 -18.83 -8.97
C GLN A 81 -6.64 -19.74 -8.71
N ASP A 82 -6.67 -20.54 -7.63
CA ASP A 82 -5.68 -21.57 -7.34
C ASP A 82 -5.78 -22.77 -8.31
N ASP A 83 -6.98 -23.04 -8.85
CA ASP A 83 -7.26 -24.21 -9.68
C ASP A 83 -6.72 -24.00 -11.11
N GLN A 84 -6.04 -25.03 -11.62
CA GLN A 84 -5.48 -24.99 -12.96
C GLN A 84 -6.55 -24.91 -14.07
N ASN A 85 -7.76 -25.38 -13.77
CA ASN A 85 -8.87 -25.47 -14.72
C ASN A 85 -9.71 -24.19 -14.82
N VAL A 86 -9.49 -23.20 -13.93
CA VAL A 86 -10.18 -21.92 -14.02
C VAL A 86 -9.53 -21.05 -15.09
N ASP A 87 -10.33 -20.63 -16.07
CA ASP A 87 -9.89 -19.72 -17.12
C ASP A 87 -9.77 -18.30 -16.56
N ALA A 88 -8.53 -17.84 -16.41
CA ALA A 88 -8.24 -16.52 -15.88
C ALA A 88 -8.79 -15.38 -16.74
N LYS A 89 -9.02 -15.58 -18.04
CA LYS A 89 -9.53 -14.53 -18.94
C LYS A 89 -11.02 -14.28 -18.78
N LEU A 90 -11.76 -15.28 -18.29
CA LEU A 90 -13.22 -15.22 -18.12
C LEU A 90 -13.63 -14.99 -16.66
N PHE A 91 -12.66 -14.95 -15.74
CA PHE A 91 -12.93 -14.88 -14.32
C PHE A 91 -13.29 -13.46 -13.86
N ASP A 92 -14.48 -13.30 -13.29
CA ASP A 92 -14.94 -12.04 -12.69
C ASP A 92 -14.83 -12.13 -11.16
N TYR A 93 -13.82 -11.46 -10.61
CA TYR A 93 -13.57 -11.48 -9.17
C TYR A 93 -14.71 -10.86 -8.34
N ALA A 94 -15.43 -9.87 -8.88
CA ALA A 94 -16.49 -9.19 -8.13
C ALA A 94 -17.77 -10.04 -8.13
N ALA A 95 -18.12 -10.62 -9.28
CA ALA A 95 -19.27 -11.51 -9.39
C ALA A 95 -19.07 -12.84 -8.64
N GLU A 96 -17.83 -13.33 -8.54
CA GLU A 96 -17.52 -14.60 -7.89
C GLU A 96 -17.08 -14.47 -6.43
N ASN A 97 -17.36 -13.35 -5.77
CA ASN A 97 -17.00 -13.12 -4.35
C ASN A 97 -15.51 -13.40 -4.09
N PHE A 98 -14.65 -12.78 -4.90
CA PHE A 98 -13.20 -12.97 -4.93
C PHE A 98 -12.75 -14.40 -5.29
N GLY A 99 -13.67 -15.27 -5.68
CA GLY A 99 -13.42 -16.68 -5.91
C GLY A 99 -13.28 -17.51 -4.63
N LEU A 100 -13.64 -16.98 -3.46
CA LEU A 100 -13.61 -17.75 -2.21
C LEU A 100 -14.55 -18.96 -2.33
N ILE A 101 -13.99 -20.15 -2.22
CA ILE A 101 -14.72 -21.41 -2.37
C ILE A 101 -15.58 -21.65 -1.11
N ASP A 102 -16.88 -21.89 -1.29
CA ASP A 102 -17.74 -22.37 -0.18
C ASP A 102 -17.31 -23.78 0.24
N ARG A 103 -16.88 -23.90 1.49
CA ARG A 103 -16.34 -25.14 2.05
C ARG A 103 -16.47 -25.17 3.57
N GLU A 104 -16.29 -26.35 4.12
CA GLU A 104 -16.10 -26.56 5.56
C GLU A 104 -14.63 -26.34 5.94
N TYR A 105 -14.41 -25.69 7.07
CA TYR A 105 -13.12 -25.62 7.75
C TYR A 105 -13.15 -26.50 9.01
N ASP A 106 -11.99 -27.02 9.39
CA ASP A 106 -11.85 -27.82 10.62
C ASP A 106 -12.22 -27.04 11.88
N THR A 107 -12.10 -25.71 11.85
CA THR A 107 -12.54 -24.81 12.91
C THR A 107 -14.04 -24.59 13.00
N ASP A 108 -14.81 -24.95 11.98
CA ASP A 108 -16.25 -24.63 11.91
C ASP A 108 -17.03 -25.31 13.06
N LYS A 109 -16.62 -26.51 13.48
CA LYS A 109 -17.28 -27.28 14.54
C LYS A 109 -17.32 -26.55 15.88
N ASP A 110 -16.28 -25.78 16.18
CA ASP A 110 -16.15 -25.04 17.44
C ASP A 110 -16.59 -23.57 17.28
N PHE A 111 -16.34 -22.97 16.11
CA PHE A 111 -16.59 -21.55 15.86
C PHE A 111 -18.01 -21.24 15.36
N ASP A 112 -18.56 -22.06 14.47
CA ASP A 112 -19.88 -21.88 13.85
C ASP A 112 -20.51 -23.24 13.47
N PRO A 113 -20.84 -24.10 14.47
CA PRO A 113 -21.29 -25.47 14.23
C PRO A 113 -22.58 -25.57 13.41
N GLU A 114 -23.40 -24.52 13.43
CA GLU A 114 -24.65 -24.44 12.68
C GLU A 114 -24.49 -23.75 11.31
N ARG A 115 -23.27 -23.37 10.91
CA ARG A 115 -22.94 -22.67 9.64
C ARG A 115 -23.77 -21.40 9.40
N LYS A 116 -24.02 -20.61 10.45
CA LYS A 116 -24.81 -19.37 10.39
C LYS A 116 -24.02 -18.16 9.90
N LEU A 117 -22.70 -18.19 10.04
CA LEU A 117 -21.81 -17.12 9.57
C LEU A 117 -21.52 -17.25 8.07
N THR A 118 -21.05 -16.16 7.46
CA THR A 118 -20.69 -16.17 6.03
C THR A 118 -19.44 -17.00 5.78
N GLN A 119 -19.21 -17.39 4.52
CA GLN A 119 -17.97 -18.09 4.14
C GLN A 119 -16.73 -17.27 4.49
N TRP A 120 -16.77 -15.94 4.32
CA TRP A 120 -15.68 -15.04 4.66
C TRP A 120 -15.39 -15.01 6.17
N GLN A 121 -16.41 -14.89 7.02
CA GLN A 121 -16.21 -14.89 8.47
C GLN A 121 -15.56 -16.19 8.96
N ARG A 122 -16.02 -17.33 8.42
CA ARG A 122 -15.44 -18.64 8.73
C ARG A 122 -13.99 -18.76 8.21
N PHE A 123 -13.73 -18.29 6.99
CA PHE A 123 -12.40 -18.30 6.39
C PHE A 123 -11.40 -17.45 7.19
N GLU A 124 -11.77 -16.24 7.58
CA GLU A 124 -10.90 -15.37 8.37
C GLU A 124 -10.61 -15.96 9.74
N HIS A 125 -11.62 -16.54 10.40
CA HIS A 125 -11.42 -17.25 11.65
C HIS A 125 -10.44 -18.41 11.48
N HIS A 126 -10.60 -19.19 10.42
CA HIS A 126 -9.69 -20.28 10.08
C HIS A 126 -8.24 -19.80 9.90
N VAL A 127 -8.01 -18.76 9.10
CA VAL A 127 -6.67 -18.18 8.90
C VAL A 127 -6.06 -17.66 10.20
N HIS A 128 -6.85 -17.01 11.05
CA HIS A 128 -6.40 -16.60 12.37
C HIS A 128 -6.06 -17.80 13.28
N THR A 129 -6.83 -18.88 13.21
CA THR A 129 -6.52 -20.12 13.94
C THR A 129 -5.24 -20.77 13.45
N LEU A 130 -5.01 -20.83 12.13
CA LEU A 130 -3.74 -21.29 11.56
C LEU A 130 -2.55 -20.51 12.14
N ASN A 131 -2.65 -19.18 12.20
CA ASN A 131 -1.61 -18.33 12.78
C ASN A 131 -1.41 -18.54 14.29
N ARG A 132 -2.46 -18.87 15.05
CA ARG A 132 -2.34 -19.16 16.49
C ARG A 132 -1.75 -20.55 16.79
N GLN A 133 -1.97 -21.51 15.90
CA GLN A 133 -1.61 -22.92 16.13
C GLN A 133 -0.30 -23.34 15.46
N THR A 134 0.22 -22.53 14.54
CA THR A 134 1.50 -22.78 13.88
C THR A 134 2.69 -22.31 14.73
N PRO A 135 3.90 -22.87 14.57
CA PRO A 135 5.10 -22.39 15.27
C PRO A 135 5.41 -20.92 14.95
N LEU A 136 6.11 -20.21 15.87
CA LEU A 136 6.43 -18.78 15.74
C LEU A 136 7.21 -18.40 14.46
N ASN A 137 7.91 -19.36 13.85
CA ASN A 137 8.65 -19.13 12.60
C ASN A 137 7.77 -19.31 11.36
N VAL A 138 6.47 -19.59 11.50
CA VAL A 138 5.52 -19.73 10.39
C VAL A 138 4.41 -18.72 10.56
N GLN A 139 3.98 -18.12 9.44
CA GLN A 139 2.87 -17.18 9.39
C GLN A 139 2.05 -17.42 8.13
N TYR A 140 0.76 -17.12 8.18
CA TYR A 140 -0.15 -17.12 7.07
C TYR A 140 -0.66 -15.69 6.85
N LYS A 141 -0.52 -15.19 5.63
CA LYS A 141 -1.01 -13.87 5.23
C LYS A 141 -1.84 -13.99 3.96
N LEU A 142 -2.93 -13.23 3.90
CA LEU A 142 -3.75 -13.08 2.71
C LEU A 142 -3.39 -11.77 2.02
N LEU A 143 -2.90 -11.87 0.78
CA LEU A 143 -2.56 -10.72 -0.05
C LEU A 143 -3.70 -10.46 -1.04
N TYR A 144 -4.22 -9.24 -1.09
CA TYR A 144 -5.11 -8.77 -2.15
C TYR A 144 -4.27 -8.01 -3.19
N LEU A 145 -3.91 -8.67 -4.28
CA LEU A 145 -3.11 -8.09 -5.35
C LEU A 145 -4.04 -7.43 -6.37
N SER A 146 -3.94 -6.11 -6.53
CA SER A 146 -4.87 -5.31 -7.32
C SER A 146 -4.16 -4.71 -8.53
N ARG A 147 -4.62 -4.99 -9.74
CA ARG A 147 -4.14 -4.32 -10.95
C ARG A 147 -4.82 -2.96 -11.05
N HIS A 148 -4.07 -1.91 -11.38
CA HIS A 148 -4.64 -0.58 -11.63
C HIS A 148 -5.76 -0.61 -12.69
N GLY A 149 -6.68 0.36 -12.61
CA GLY A 149 -7.68 0.60 -13.66
C GLY A 149 -7.04 1.04 -14.97
N GLU A 150 -7.78 0.99 -16.07
CA GLU A 150 -7.30 1.36 -17.41
C GLU A 150 -6.71 2.78 -17.44
N GLY A 151 -5.45 2.87 -17.84
CA GLY A 151 -4.76 4.14 -18.06
C GLY A 151 -4.71 4.53 -19.54
N TYR A 152 -4.35 5.78 -19.81
CA TYR A 152 -4.13 6.25 -21.18
C TYR A 152 -3.07 5.44 -21.94
N HIS A 153 -2.05 4.89 -21.26
CA HIS A 153 -1.10 3.97 -21.88
C HIS A 153 -1.75 2.66 -22.38
N ASN A 154 -2.76 2.12 -21.68
CA ASN A 154 -3.47 0.91 -22.12
C ASN A 154 -4.35 1.19 -23.35
N ILE A 155 -5.01 2.35 -23.34
CA ILE A 155 -5.77 2.83 -24.51
C ILE A 155 -4.83 3.03 -25.69
N ALA A 156 -3.67 3.63 -25.48
CA ALA A 156 -2.67 3.84 -26.52
C ALA A 156 -2.14 2.50 -27.06
N GLU A 157 -1.79 1.54 -26.21
CA GLU A 157 -1.40 0.19 -26.65
C GLU A 157 -2.50 -0.46 -27.51
N THR A 158 -3.75 -0.38 -27.08
CA THR A 158 -4.89 -0.91 -27.84
C THR A 158 -5.07 -0.20 -29.19
N THR A 159 -4.86 1.12 -29.21
CA THR A 159 -5.04 1.97 -30.40
C THR A 159 -3.97 1.72 -31.45
N TYR A 160 -2.71 1.55 -31.05
CA TYR A 160 -1.59 1.35 -31.96
C TYR A 160 -1.28 -0.12 -32.22
N GLY A 161 -1.76 -1.02 -31.36
CA GLY A 161 -1.41 -2.43 -31.35
C GLY A 161 -0.07 -2.67 -30.67
N THR A 162 0.04 -3.79 -29.94
CA THR A 162 1.23 -4.16 -29.16
C THR A 162 2.55 -4.08 -29.95
N PRO A 163 2.64 -4.49 -31.23
CA PRO A 163 3.90 -4.37 -31.98
C PRO A 163 4.37 -2.91 -32.16
N ALA A 164 3.49 -2.02 -32.64
CA ALA A 164 3.84 -0.60 -32.84
C ALA A 164 3.98 0.16 -31.51
N TRP A 165 3.19 -0.24 -30.51
CA TRP A 165 3.30 0.26 -29.15
C TRP A 165 4.70 0.01 -28.59
N ASN A 166 5.12 -1.27 -28.54
CA ASN A 166 6.41 -1.67 -27.98
C ASN A 166 7.59 -1.08 -28.75
N CYS A 167 7.51 -1.03 -30.10
CA CYS A 167 8.66 -0.57 -30.87
C CYS A 167 8.85 0.94 -30.91
N TYR A 168 7.78 1.74 -30.79
CA TYR A 168 7.83 3.19 -31.02
C TYR A 168 7.08 4.01 -29.97
N TRP A 169 5.77 3.78 -29.80
CA TRP A 169 4.92 4.71 -29.06
C TRP A 169 5.15 4.69 -27.55
N SER A 170 5.41 3.51 -26.97
CA SER A 170 5.70 3.35 -25.54
C SER A 170 6.98 4.07 -25.11
N LEU A 171 7.92 4.27 -26.05
CA LEU A 171 9.20 4.95 -25.85
C LEU A 171 9.08 6.49 -25.87
N LYS A 172 7.91 7.02 -26.22
CA LYS A 172 7.60 8.46 -26.18
C LYS A 172 6.75 8.78 -24.96
N ASP A 173 6.75 10.03 -24.53
CA ASP A 173 5.91 10.47 -23.41
C ASP A 173 4.41 10.57 -23.78
N GLY A 174 4.11 10.64 -25.08
CA GLY A 174 2.77 10.85 -25.63
C GLY A 174 2.80 11.02 -27.15
N ASN A 175 1.64 11.32 -27.75
CA ASN A 175 1.50 11.69 -29.18
C ASN A 175 1.20 13.18 -29.41
N GLY A 176 1.35 14.02 -28.38
CA GLY A 176 1.01 15.45 -28.44
C GLY A 176 -0.47 15.78 -28.15
N THR A 177 -1.36 14.78 -28.13
CA THR A 177 -2.76 14.93 -27.66
C THR A 177 -3.00 14.20 -26.35
N THR A 178 -2.38 13.04 -26.16
CA THR A 178 -2.47 12.23 -24.96
C THR A 178 -1.07 11.95 -24.43
N THR A 179 -0.91 12.02 -23.11
CA THR A 179 0.33 11.69 -22.39
C THR A 179 0.16 10.35 -21.68
N TRP A 180 1.14 9.48 -21.81
CA TRP A 180 1.19 8.18 -21.13
C TRP A 180 2.48 7.96 -20.33
N ALA A 181 3.43 8.91 -20.33
CA ALA A 181 4.47 8.94 -19.31
C ALA A 181 3.85 9.02 -17.91
N ASP A 182 4.27 8.12 -17.00
CA ASP A 182 3.62 7.90 -15.69
C ASP A 182 2.08 8.01 -15.76
N SER A 183 1.50 7.27 -16.71
CA SER A 183 0.11 7.44 -17.14
C SER A 183 -0.88 7.55 -15.99
N HIS A 184 -1.76 8.56 -16.09
CA HIS A 184 -3.00 8.64 -15.31
C HIS A 184 -4.01 7.59 -15.76
N LEU A 185 -5.00 7.32 -14.91
CA LEU A 185 -6.23 6.61 -15.26
C LEU A 185 -7.02 7.38 -16.33
N ALA A 186 -7.59 6.63 -17.25
CA ALA A 186 -8.62 7.10 -18.15
C ALA A 186 -10.00 7.05 -17.46
N PRO A 187 -11.06 7.66 -18.02
CA PRO A 187 -12.41 7.61 -17.44
C PRO A 187 -12.91 6.18 -17.18
N THR A 188 -12.59 5.25 -18.07
CA THR A 188 -12.84 3.80 -17.93
C THR A 188 -12.12 3.20 -16.72
N GLY A 189 -10.85 3.55 -16.50
CA GLY A 189 -10.08 3.12 -15.33
C GLY A 189 -10.60 3.68 -14.01
N ILE A 190 -11.13 4.91 -14.02
CA ILE A 190 -11.83 5.49 -12.86
C ILE A 190 -13.07 4.66 -12.54
N ALA A 191 -13.89 4.33 -13.55
CA ALA A 191 -15.07 3.49 -13.37
C ALA A 191 -14.72 2.10 -12.83
N GLN A 192 -13.66 1.48 -13.34
CA GLN A 192 -13.16 0.19 -12.84
C GLN A 192 -12.73 0.26 -11.36
N ALA A 193 -12.06 1.33 -10.94
CA ALA A 193 -11.67 1.52 -9.53
C ALA A 193 -12.90 1.72 -8.62
N LEU A 194 -13.96 2.38 -9.11
CA LEU A 194 -15.22 2.54 -8.37
C LEU A 194 -16.02 1.23 -8.30
N ILE A 195 -15.97 0.37 -9.32
CA ILE A 195 -16.52 -0.99 -9.23
C ILE A 195 -15.83 -1.77 -8.11
N ALA A 196 -14.49 -1.65 -7.99
CA ALA A 196 -13.76 -2.27 -6.89
C ALA A 196 -14.16 -1.68 -5.53
N HIS A 197 -14.39 -0.36 -5.44
CA HIS A 197 -14.91 0.29 -4.24
C HIS A 197 -16.26 -0.29 -3.81
N ASP A 198 -17.22 -0.33 -4.73
CA ASP A 198 -18.58 -0.82 -4.46
C ASP A 198 -18.56 -2.30 -4.07
N PHE A 199 -17.71 -3.09 -4.73
CA PHE A 199 -17.50 -4.48 -4.37
C PHE A 199 -16.96 -4.63 -2.94
N TRP A 200 -15.92 -3.88 -2.56
CA TRP A 200 -15.41 -3.89 -1.18
C TRP A 200 -16.47 -3.46 -0.17
N GLN A 201 -17.22 -2.39 -0.44
CA GLN A 201 -18.29 -1.95 0.45
C GLN A 201 -19.38 -3.03 0.60
N ASN A 202 -19.72 -3.72 -0.50
CA ASN A 202 -20.64 -4.85 -0.47
C ASN A 202 -20.09 -6.04 0.33
N LEU A 203 -18.81 -6.39 0.17
CA LEU A 203 -18.17 -7.44 0.96
C LEU A 203 -18.22 -7.13 2.46
N LEU A 204 -17.85 -5.91 2.86
CA LEU A 204 -17.92 -5.47 4.26
C LEU A 204 -19.35 -5.58 4.80
N ASN A 205 -20.34 -5.15 4.01
CA ASN A 205 -21.74 -5.10 4.44
C ASN A 205 -22.43 -6.46 4.46
N THR A 206 -22.21 -7.30 3.47
CA THR A 206 -22.97 -8.54 3.26
C THR A 206 -22.19 -9.77 3.65
N GLN A 207 -20.92 -9.84 3.26
CA GLN A 207 -20.04 -10.95 3.60
C GLN A 207 -19.39 -10.78 4.97
N LYS A 208 -19.47 -9.60 5.58
CA LYS A 208 -18.89 -9.31 6.91
C LYS A 208 -17.40 -9.66 6.97
N THR A 209 -16.70 -9.52 5.85
CA THR A 209 -15.24 -9.66 5.78
C THR A 209 -14.58 -8.51 6.53
N SER A 210 -13.37 -8.73 7.04
CA SER A 210 -12.50 -7.69 7.55
C SER A 210 -11.86 -6.93 6.39
N PRO A 211 -11.70 -5.59 6.49
CA PRO A 211 -10.87 -4.86 5.53
C PRO A 211 -9.40 -5.32 5.63
N PRO A 212 -8.58 -5.07 4.59
CA PRO A 212 -7.14 -5.15 4.75
C PRO A 212 -6.67 -4.28 5.92
N GLN A 213 -5.72 -4.78 6.68
CA GLN A 213 -5.14 -4.11 7.85
C GLN A 213 -4.00 -3.17 7.44
N SER A 214 -3.30 -3.53 6.36
CA SER A 214 -2.24 -2.74 5.76
C SER A 214 -2.50 -2.56 4.27
N PHE A 215 -2.18 -1.37 3.76
CA PHE A 215 -2.31 -1.01 2.35
C PHE A 215 -0.96 -0.56 1.81
N TYR A 216 -0.51 -1.18 0.72
CA TYR A 216 0.68 -0.79 0.00
C TYR A 216 0.35 -0.49 -1.45
N THR A 217 1.06 0.47 -2.04
CA THR A 217 0.81 0.87 -3.42
C THR A 217 2.10 1.14 -4.16
N SER A 218 2.07 0.88 -5.46
CA SER A 218 3.09 1.36 -6.39
C SER A 218 3.16 2.88 -6.38
N PRO A 219 4.35 3.47 -6.61
CA PRO A 219 4.47 4.92 -6.75
C PRO A 219 3.97 5.48 -8.08
N LEU A 220 3.59 4.64 -9.04
CA LEU A 220 3.09 5.09 -10.35
C LEU A 220 1.66 5.63 -10.24
N THR A 221 1.38 6.72 -10.94
CA THR A 221 0.21 7.58 -10.73
C THR A 221 -1.11 6.82 -10.85
N ARG A 222 -1.25 5.94 -11.84
CA ARG A 222 -2.40 5.05 -12.01
C ARG A 222 -2.72 4.17 -10.79
N CYS A 223 -1.72 3.70 -10.04
CA CYS A 223 -1.94 2.91 -8.83
C CYS A 223 -2.32 3.79 -7.63
N LEU A 224 -1.74 4.99 -7.53
CA LEU A 224 -2.15 5.97 -6.52
C LEU A 224 -3.63 6.34 -6.69
N GLN A 225 -4.04 6.63 -7.93
CA GLN A 225 -5.43 6.96 -8.25
C GLN A 225 -6.36 5.75 -8.02
N THR A 226 -5.99 4.55 -8.49
CA THR A 226 -6.81 3.34 -8.30
C THR A 226 -7.02 3.05 -6.82
N SER A 227 -5.94 3.03 -6.04
CA SER A 227 -6.01 2.74 -4.59
C SER A 227 -6.83 3.79 -3.84
N THR A 228 -6.68 5.07 -4.18
CA THR A 228 -7.46 6.16 -3.60
C THR A 228 -8.95 5.97 -3.86
N LEU A 229 -9.34 5.75 -5.12
CA LEU A 229 -10.74 5.56 -5.51
C LEU A 229 -11.35 4.30 -4.90
N THR A 230 -10.57 3.22 -4.78
CA THR A 230 -11.05 1.94 -4.27
C THR A 230 -11.34 2.00 -2.77
N PHE A 231 -10.47 2.60 -1.96
CA PHE A 231 -10.50 2.41 -0.50
C PHE A 231 -10.90 3.66 0.31
N THR A 232 -10.85 4.86 -0.28
CA THR A 232 -11.27 6.07 0.43
C THR A 232 -12.78 6.02 0.72
N ASN A 233 -13.20 6.46 1.90
CA ASN A 233 -14.61 6.53 2.32
C ASN A 233 -15.35 5.20 2.40
N LEU A 234 -14.68 4.05 2.36
CA LEU A 234 -15.31 2.79 2.77
C LEU A 234 -15.77 2.90 4.22
N THR A 235 -16.97 2.40 4.51
CA THR A 235 -17.56 2.40 5.85
C THR A 235 -17.54 1.01 6.45
N LEU A 236 -17.18 0.90 7.73
CA LEU A 236 -17.27 -0.35 8.47
C LEU A 236 -18.69 -0.52 9.02
N PRO A 237 -19.30 -1.72 8.95
CA PRO A 237 -20.64 -1.95 9.49
C PRO A 237 -20.78 -1.61 10.98
N THR A 238 -19.68 -1.72 11.73
CA THR A 238 -19.61 -1.40 13.17
C THR A 238 -19.42 0.09 13.46
N SER A 239 -19.11 0.91 12.44
CA SER A 239 -18.91 2.35 12.57
C SER A 239 -19.34 3.07 11.26
N PRO A 240 -20.65 3.05 10.93
CA PRO A 240 -21.13 3.57 9.64
C PRO A 240 -20.97 5.09 9.50
N SER A 241 -20.83 5.82 10.61
CA SER A 241 -20.62 7.28 10.63
C SER A 241 -19.15 7.70 10.51
N THR A 242 -18.21 6.74 10.49
CA THR A 242 -16.78 7.04 10.45
C THR A 242 -16.11 6.19 9.38
N PRO A 243 -15.52 6.83 8.34
CA PRO A 243 -14.78 6.10 7.32
C PRO A 243 -13.69 5.22 7.91
N MET A 244 -13.46 4.08 7.26
CA MET A 244 -12.35 3.18 7.55
C MET A 244 -11.02 3.95 7.38
N PRO A 245 -10.09 3.86 8.35
CA PRO A 245 -8.79 4.51 8.24
C PRO A 245 -7.99 3.98 7.05
N PHE A 246 -7.72 4.84 6.08
CA PHE A 246 -6.97 4.48 4.86
C PHE A 246 -5.74 5.37 4.69
N THR A 247 -4.57 4.81 5.02
CA THR A 247 -3.27 5.47 4.90
C THR A 247 -2.24 4.51 4.29
N PRO A 248 -2.19 4.36 2.96
CA PRO A 248 -1.26 3.46 2.30
C PRO A 248 0.20 3.85 2.46
N THR A 249 1.08 2.86 2.39
CA THR A 249 2.52 3.06 2.22
C THR A 249 2.92 2.84 0.76
N ILE A 250 3.56 3.84 0.17
CA ILE A 250 4.14 3.79 -1.17
C ILE A 250 5.47 3.04 -1.10
N LYS A 251 5.57 1.95 -1.87
CA LYS A 251 6.77 1.09 -1.95
C LYS A 251 7.34 1.18 -3.36
N GLU A 252 8.57 1.63 -3.50
CA GLU A 252 9.23 1.79 -4.82
C GLU A 252 9.23 0.48 -5.59
N LEU A 253 9.46 -0.65 -4.91
CA LEU A 253 9.55 -1.96 -5.53
C LEU A 253 8.19 -2.60 -5.88
N LEU A 254 7.05 -1.94 -5.61
CA LEU A 254 5.72 -2.36 -6.09
C LEU A 254 5.38 -1.85 -7.50
N ARG A 255 6.31 -1.14 -8.15
CA ARG A 255 6.14 -0.61 -9.51
C ARG A 255 6.05 -1.71 -10.57
N GLU A 256 5.53 -1.34 -11.75
CA GLU A 256 5.51 -2.21 -12.93
C GLU A 256 6.94 -2.65 -13.27
N GLY A 257 7.06 -3.66 -14.13
CA GLY A 257 8.31 -3.96 -14.81
C GLY A 257 9.03 -2.68 -15.24
N ILE A 258 10.31 -2.53 -14.87
CA ILE A 258 11.10 -1.34 -15.21
C ILE A 258 11.55 -1.49 -16.67
N SER A 259 10.68 -1.13 -17.60
CA SER A 259 10.97 -1.20 -19.03
C SER A 259 11.44 0.13 -19.61
N ALA A 260 11.83 0.14 -20.89
CA ALA A 260 12.11 1.36 -21.63
C ALA A 260 10.86 2.23 -21.84
N HIS A 261 9.66 1.71 -21.55
CA HIS A 261 8.41 2.41 -21.73
C HIS A 261 8.31 3.59 -20.77
N THR A 262 7.90 4.75 -21.25
CA THR A 262 7.78 5.97 -20.43
C THR A 262 6.66 5.88 -19.40
N CYS A 263 5.68 5.01 -19.62
CA CYS A 263 4.64 4.70 -18.63
C CYS A 263 5.19 4.01 -17.37
N ASP A 264 6.38 3.42 -17.46
CA ASP A 264 7.06 2.78 -16.33
C ASP A 264 8.02 3.73 -15.63
N ARG A 265 8.24 4.94 -16.16
CA ARG A 265 9.02 6.02 -15.52
C ARG A 265 8.20 6.66 -14.42
N ARG A 266 8.69 6.62 -13.19
CA ARG A 266 8.03 7.20 -12.03
C ARG A 266 8.21 8.72 -11.98
N SER A 267 7.13 9.46 -11.68
CA SER A 267 7.23 10.90 -11.36
C SER A 267 7.98 11.16 -10.06
N THR A 268 8.36 12.42 -9.80
CA THR A 268 9.12 12.75 -8.59
C THR A 268 8.33 12.50 -7.30
N LYS A 269 9.03 12.31 -6.18
CA LYS A 269 8.41 12.19 -4.85
C LYS A 269 7.57 13.41 -4.52
N THR A 270 8.03 14.61 -4.90
CA THR A 270 7.25 15.85 -4.76
C THR A 270 5.94 15.77 -5.53
N TYR A 271 5.97 15.34 -6.79
CA TYR A 271 4.75 15.15 -7.58
C TYR A 271 3.82 14.10 -6.95
N ILE A 272 4.36 12.93 -6.56
CA ILE A 272 3.59 11.86 -5.92
C ILE A 272 2.89 12.36 -4.65
N ARG A 273 3.56 13.19 -3.84
CA ARG A 273 2.95 13.82 -2.66
C ARG A 273 1.75 14.70 -3.03
N THR A 274 1.78 15.39 -4.17
CA THR A 274 0.60 16.16 -4.64
C THR A 274 -0.57 15.27 -5.03
N GLN A 275 -0.30 14.08 -5.57
CA GLN A 275 -1.35 13.14 -5.99
C GLN A 275 -1.94 12.35 -4.81
N ALA A 276 -1.12 12.06 -3.80
CA ALA A 276 -1.52 11.28 -2.62
C ALA A 276 -1.00 11.93 -1.32
N PRO A 277 -1.60 13.05 -0.86
CA PRO A 277 -1.06 13.86 0.23
C PRO A 277 -0.95 13.13 1.58
N THR A 278 -1.88 12.22 1.84
CA THR A 278 -2.00 11.46 3.08
C THR A 278 -1.19 10.16 3.07
N PHE A 279 -0.68 9.72 1.92
CA PHE A 279 0.04 8.45 1.83
C PHE A 279 1.44 8.59 2.44
N LEU A 280 1.92 7.49 3.00
CA LEU A 280 3.26 7.40 3.57
C LEU A 280 4.24 6.97 2.49
N PHE A 281 5.45 7.52 2.50
CA PHE A 281 6.55 6.97 1.72
C PHE A 281 7.35 6.02 2.60
N GLU A 282 7.87 4.95 2.01
CA GLU A 282 8.87 4.13 2.71
C GLU A 282 10.12 4.94 3.09
N PRO A 283 10.90 4.46 4.08
CA PRO A 283 12.15 5.10 4.47
C PRO A 283 13.08 5.31 3.26
N SER A 284 13.73 6.48 3.21
CA SER A 284 14.71 6.82 2.16
C SER A 284 14.16 6.83 0.72
N PHE A 285 12.84 6.94 0.54
CA PHE A 285 12.25 7.04 -0.81
C PHE A 285 12.85 8.22 -1.60
N PRO A 286 13.41 7.98 -2.80
CA PRO A 286 14.19 8.96 -3.56
C PRO A 286 13.32 10.01 -4.25
N GLU A 287 13.84 11.24 -4.39
CA GLU A 287 13.11 12.33 -5.05
C GLU A 287 12.82 12.01 -6.51
N THR A 288 13.83 11.64 -7.29
CA THR A 288 13.69 11.26 -8.70
C THR A 288 13.72 9.74 -8.86
N ASP A 289 13.19 9.24 -9.98
CA ASP A 289 13.28 7.82 -10.33
C ASP A 289 14.76 7.40 -10.47
N PRO A 290 15.28 6.49 -9.61
CA PRO A 290 16.67 6.07 -9.67
C PRO A 290 16.89 4.92 -10.67
N TYR A 291 15.81 4.29 -11.14
CA TYR A 291 15.89 3.04 -11.87
C TYR A 291 15.62 3.24 -13.36
N TRP A 292 14.52 3.88 -13.73
CA TRP A 292 14.12 3.98 -15.13
C TRP A 292 15.18 4.67 -16.00
N ARG A 293 15.45 4.08 -17.17
CA ARG A 293 16.40 4.59 -18.16
C ARG A 293 15.82 4.35 -19.56
N PRO A 294 16.04 5.26 -20.51
CA PRO A 294 15.56 5.06 -21.88
C PRO A 294 16.26 3.85 -22.52
N LEU A 295 15.53 3.13 -23.38
CA LEU A 295 16.02 2.05 -24.25
C LEU A 295 16.65 0.85 -23.52
N VAL A 296 16.34 0.64 -22.24
CA VAL A 296 16.70 -0.57 -21.50
C VAL A 296 15.54 -1.05 -20.66
N SER A 297 15.45 -2.35 -20.48
CA SER A 297 14.42 -3.02 -19.67
C SER A 297 15.04 -3.95 -18.65
N GLU A 298 14.47 -4.03 -17.45
CA GLU A 298 14.88 -5.03 -16.48
C GLU A 298 14.58 -6.44 -17.01
N ILE A 299 15.46 -7.39 -16.72
CA ILE A 299 15.24 -8.79 -17.10
C ILE A 299 14.21 -9.44 -16.16
N PRO A 300 13.45 -10.45 -16.61
CA PRO A 300 12.44 -11.12 -15.79
C PRO A 300 12.98 -11.63 -14.44
N ASP A 301 14.16 -12.26 -14.43
CA ASP A 301 14.79 -12.75 -13.20
C ASP A 301 15.12 -11.62 -12.20
N SER A 302 15.40 -10.42 -12.71
CA SER A 302 15.64 -9.24 -11.87
C SER A 302 14.33 -8.72 -11.27
N GLN A 303 13.23 -8.77 -12.02
CA GLN A 303 11.92 -8.42 -11.50
C GLN A 303 11.49 -9.39 -10.39
N ASP A 304 11.72 -10.70 -10.55
CA ASP A 304 11.42 -11.70 -9.51
C ASP A 304 12.25 -11.46 -8.23
N GLN A 305 13.53 -11.10 -8.38
CA GLN A 305 14.38 -10.71 -7.25
C GLN A 305 13.87 -9.44 -6.56
N ARG A 306 13.43 -8.44 -7.34
CA ARG A 306 12.84 -7.20 -6.84
C ARG A 306 11.56 -7.44 -6.05
N SER A 307 10.63 -8.22 -6.62
CA SER A 307 9.36 -8.57 -5.96
C SER A 307 9.60 -9.40 -4.70
N ARG A 308 10.62 -10.27 -4.69
CA ARG A 308 11.00 -10.99 -3.47
C ARG A 308 11.59 -10.08 -2.40
N ALA A 309 12.48 -9.16 -2.76
CA ALA A 309 13.04 -8.20 -1.81
C ALA A 309 11.96 -7.30 -1.18
N LEU A 310 10.94 -6.92 -1.96
CA LEU A 310 9.76 -6.24 -1.47
C LEU A 310 9.00 -7.09 -0.43
N LEU A 311 8.72 -8.36 -0.73
CA LEU A 311 8.01 -9.26 0.19
C LEU A 311 8.82 -9.51 1.47
N ASP A 312 10.14 -9.68 1.35
CA ASP A 312 11.05 -9.85 2.49
C ASP A 312 10.97 -8.63 3.43
N ASP A 313 10.99 -7.41 2.88
CA ASP A 313 10.85 -6.18 3.66
C ASP A 313 9.46 -6.05 4.31
N ILE A 314 8.38 -6.25 3.55
CA ILE A 314 7.02 -6.12 4.08
C ILE A 314 6.78 -7.16 5.18
N PHE A 315 7.11 -8.43 4.95
CA PHE A 315 6.82 -9.50 5.92
C PHE A 315 7.75 -9.49 7.14
N ALA A 316 8.92 -8.84 7.05
CA ALA A 316 9.77 -8.63 8.22
C ALA A 316 9.25 -7.52 9.15
N HIS A 317 8.49 -6.55 8.62
CA HIS A 317 8.09 -5.34 9.36
C HIS A 317 6.58 -5.21 9.59
N ASP A 318 5.75 -5.97 8.87
CA ASP A 318 4.30 -5.92 8.95
C ASP A 318 3.72 -7.21 9.53
N ASN A 319 3.10 -7.12 10.71
CA ASN A 319 2.46 -8.24 11.39
C ASN A 319 1.00 -8.48 10.94
N SER A 320 0.47 -7.67 10.03
CA SER A 320 -0.88 -7.84 9.49
C SER A 320 -1.08 -9.19 8.82
N THR A 321 -2.28 -9.75 8.97
CA THR A 321 -2.73 -10.99 8.31
C THR A 321 -3.34 -10.68 6.94
N PHE A 322 -4.13 -9.61 6.84
CA PHE A 322 -4.80 -9.20 5.60
C PHE A 322 -4.13 -7.95 5.04
N ILE A 323 -3.54 -8.04 3.84
CA ILE A 323 -2.72 -6.98 3.26
C ILE A 323 -3.16 -6.72 1.82
N SER A 324 -3.31 -5.45 1.43
CA SER A 324 -3.67 -5.05 0.07
C SER A 324 -2.49 -4.42 -0.65
N PHE A 325 -2.20 -4.88 -1.88
CA PHE A 325 -1.23 -4.27 -2.79
C PHE A 325 -1.97 -3.70 -4.00
N SER A 326 -1.78 -2.41 -4.30
CA SER A 326 -2.22 -1.79 -5.56
C SER A 326 -1.03 -1.62 -6.51
N THR A 327 -1.02 -2.34 -7.62
CA THR A 327 0.14 -2.52 -8.49
C THR A 327 -0.29 -2.80 -9.94
N HIS A 328 0.51 -3.54 -10.71
CA HIS A 328 0.47 -3.65 -12.17
C HIS A 328 0.48 -5.10 -12.63
N SER A 329 0.20 -5.33 -13.91
CA SER A 329 0.15 -6.68 -14.47
C SER A 329 1.49 -7.43 -14.39
N GLY A 330 2.60 -6.81 -14.75
CA GLY A 330 3.91 -7.47 -14.71
C GLY A 330 4.34 -7.76 -13.28
N GLU A 331 4.14 -6.80 -12.37
CA GLU A 331 4.45 -6.98 -10.95
C GLU A 331 3.59 -8.07 -10.30
N ILE A 332 2.29 -8.15 -10.58
CA ILE A 332 1.45 -9.25 -10.07
C ILE A 332 1.95 -10.58 -10.60
N ASN A 333 2.27 -10.69 -11.89
CA ASN A 333 2.82 -11.92 -12.44
C ASN A 333 4.14 -12.33 -11.77
N SER A 334 5.01 -11.37 -11.45
CA SER A 334 6.24 -11.59 -10.67
C SER A 334 5.95 -12.08 -9.26
N LEU A 335 5.07 -11.40 -8.54
CA LEU A 335 4.63 -11.81 -7.20
C LEU A 335 4.05 -13.23 -7.21
N LEU A 336 3.19 -13.57 -8.18
CA LEU A 336 2.63 -14.92 -8.29
C LEU A 336 3.73 -15.98 -8.49
N ARG A 337 4.75 -15.72 -9.33
CA ARG A 337 5.90 -16.63 -9.50
C ARG A 337 6.68 -16.80 -8.20
N VAL A 338 7.03 -15.70 -7.54
CA VAL A 338 7.79 -15.70 -6.27
C VAL A 338 7.03 -16.42 -5.15
N LEU A 339 5.70 -16.24 -5.10
CA LEU A 339 4.81 -16.91 -4.14
C LEU A 339 4.51 -18.36 -4.51
N ARG A 340 4.96 -18.83 -5.69
CA ARG A 340 4.69 -20.17 -6.24
C ARG A 340 3.19 -20.42 -6.50
N HIS A 341 2.47 -19.36 -6.83
CA HIS A 341 1.14 -19.44 -7.41
C HIS A 341 1.25 -19.71 -8.93
N ARG A 342 0.21 -20.25 -9.55
CA ARG A 342 0.13 -20.30 -11.02
C ARG A 342 0.10 -18.89 -11.63
N SER A 343 0.39 -18.76 -12.92
CA SER A 343 0.05 -17.53 -13.62
C SER A 343 -1.47 -17.34 -13.61
N PHE A 344 -1.92 -16.12 -13.35
CA PHE A 344 -3.34 -15.77 -13.41
C PHE A 344 -3.48 -14.37 -14.00
N TRP A 345 -4.07 -14.29 -15.19
CA TRP A 345 -4.29 -13.00 -15.86
C TRP A 345 -5.36 -12.19 -15.14
N LEU A 346 -5.18 -10.87 -15.07
CA LEU A 346 -6.14 -9.94 -14.49
C LEU A 346 -6.45 -8.82 -15.49
N PRO A 347 -7.72 -8.53 -15.79
CA PRO A 347 -8.07 -7.30 -16.50
C PRO A 347 -7.72 -6.06 -15.66
N THR A 348 -7.67 -4.89 -16.28
CA THR A 348 -7.44 -3.63 -15.55
C THR A 348 -8.55 -3.42 -14.51
N GLY A 349 -8.17 -2.97 -13.32
CA GLY A 349 -9.06 -2.79 -12.18
C GLY A 349 -9.41 -4.07 -11.41
N ALA A 350 -8.99 -5.25 -11.87
CA ALA A 350 -9.27 -6.50 -11.19
C ALA A 350 -8.29 -6.80 -10.05
N MET A 351 -8.73 -7.70 -9.16
CA MET A 351 -8.03 -8.05 -7.94
C MET A 351 -7.99 -9.57 -7.73
N ILE A 352 -6.90 -10.09 -7.15
CA ILE A 352 -6.75 -11.50 -6.77
C ILE A 352 -6.31 -11.64 -5.31
N PRO A 353 -7.06 -12.37 -4.47
CA PRO A 353 -6.59 -12.82 -3.17
C PRO A 353 -5.63 -14.00 -3.31
N VAL A 354 -4.54 -14.00 -2.55
CA VAL A 354 -3.56 -15.09 -2.48
C VAL A 354 -3.23 -15.37 -1.02
N LEU A 355 -3.62 -16.55 -0.52
CA LEU A 355 -3.20 -17.00 0.81
C LEU A 355 -1.78 -17.55 0.75
N VAL A 356 -0.88 -17.00 1.55
CA VAL A 356 0.55 -17.32 1.53
C VAL A 356 0.96 -17.86 2.89
N LYS A 357 1.62 -19.03 2.90
CA LYS A 357 2.43 -19.51 4.02
C LYS A 357 3.83 -18.91 3.90
N ILE A 358 4.28 -18.28 4.96
CA ILE A 358 5.61 -17.69 5.13
C ILE A 358 6.32 -18.47 6.22
N GLU A 359 7.53 -18.94 5.95
CA GLU A 359 8.32 -19.70 6.91
C GLU A 359 9.71 -19.11 7.05
N SER A 360 10.09 -18.68 8.25
CA SER A 360 11.45 -18.27 8.56
C SER A 360 12.32 -19.52 8.79
N VAL A 361 13.30 -19.72 7.92
CA VAL A 361 14.21 -20.88 7.91
C VAL A 361 15.60 -20.45 8.37
N GLU A 362 16.28 -21.31 9.15
CA GLU A 362 17.70 -21.11 9.49
C GLU A 362 18.60 -21.43 8.31
N GLY A 363 19.54 -20.54 8.01
CA GLY A 363 20.51 -20.71 6.94
C GLY A 363 20.71 -19.43 6.14
N GLU A 364 21.69 -19.48 5.25
CA GLU A 364 21.86 -18.46 4.22
C GLU A 364 20.71 -18.55 3.22
N SER A 365 20.22 -17.39 2.77
CA SER A 365 19.20 -17.35 1.71
C SER A 365 19.76 -18.00 0.43
N PRO A 366 19.06 -18.96 -0.18
CA PRO A 366 19.45 -19.47 -1.50
C PRO A 366 19.16 -18.46 -2.62
N TRP A 367 18.41 -17.40 -2.31
CA TRP A 367 18.07 -16.35 -3.25
C TRP A 367 19.14 -15.25 -3.25
N PRO A 368 19.55 -14.76 -4.43
CA PRO A 368 20.47 -13.64 -4.51
C PRO A 368 19.85 -12.41 -3.87
N LYS A 369 20.68 -11.63 -3.18
CA LYS A 369 20.27 -10.33 -2.65
C LYS A 369 19.98 -9.40 -3.82
N TYR A 370 18.84 -8.73 -3.77
CA TYR A 370 18.51 -7.71 -4.76
C TYR A 370 19.40 -6.48 -4.54
N GLU A 371 20.29 -6.21 -5.50
CA GLU A 371 21.22 -5.06 -5.48
C GLU A 371 20.77 -3.94 -6.45
N GLY A 372 19.53 -4.02 -6.94
CA GLY A 372 18.99 -3.16 -7.98
C GLY A 372 18.70 -3.91 -9.28
N PRO A 373 18.03 -3.23 -10.22
CA PRO A 373 17.58 -3.85 -11.46
C PRO A 373 18.75 -4.19 -12.39
N VAL A 374 18.72 -5.40 -12.94
CA VAL A 374 19.62 -5.85 -14.00
C VAL A 374 18.95 -5.61 -15.35
N TYR A 375 19.63 -4.86 -16.21
CA TYR A 375 19.07 -4.39 -17.48
C TYR A 375 19.55 -5.20 -18.69
N ARG A 376 18.70 -5.25 -19.70
CA ARG A 376 19.04 -5.56 -21.10
C ARG A 376 18.63 -4.40 -22.01
N PRO A 377 19.29 -4.20 -23.16
CA PRO A 377 18.81 -3.26 -24.17
C PRO A 377 17.39 -3.57 -24.61
N GLU A 378 16.62 -2.52 -24.93
CA GLU A 378 15.30 -2.70 -25.52
C GLU A 378 15.42 -3.33 -26.91
N GLU A 379 14.63 -4.36 -27.15
CA GLU A 379 14.62 -5.08 -28.42
C GLU A 379 13.55 -4.49 -29.34
N ASN A 380 13.73 -4.60 -30.66
CA ASN A 380 12.73 -4.20 -31.66
C ASN A 380 12.35 -2.71 -31.63
N VAL A 381 13.29 -1.79 -31.42
CA VAL A 381 13.02 -0.34 -31.48
C VAL A 381 12.84 0.12 -32.93
N CYS A 382 11.75 0.81 -33.21
CA CYS A 382 11.46 1.44 -34.50
C CYS A 382 12.06 2.86 -34.56
N GLU A 383 12.78 3.20 -35.64
CA GLU A 383 13.31 4.57 -35.85
C GLU A 383 12.19 5.53 -36.27
N ASP A 384 11.32 5.09 -37.18
CA ASP A 384 10.19 5.84 -37.71
C ASP A 384 8.86 5.40 -37.11
N VAL A 385 7.84 6.26 -37.23
CA VAL A 385 6.46 5.96 -36.81
C VAL A 385 5.95 4.74 -37.60
N PRO A 386 5.57 3.63 -36.93
CA PRO A 386 5.00 2.47 -37.61
C PRO A 386 3.69 2.83 -38.32
N PRO A 387 3.34 2.15 -39.42
CA PRO A 387 2.05 2.34 -40.05
C PRO A 387 0.92 2.04 -39.05
N PRO A 388 -0.23 2.73 -39.15
CA PRO A 388 -1.40 2.41 -38.33
C PRO A 388 -1.78 0.94 -38.48
N LEU A 389 -2.43 0.38 -37.46
CA LEU A 389 -3.10 -0.92 -37.57
C LEU A 389 -3.96 -0.92 -38.84
N GLU A 390 -3.73 -1.89 -39.73
CA GLU A 390 -4.62 -2.11 -40.86
C GLU A 390 -5.99 -2.44 -40.28
N THR A 391 -6.96 -1.54 -40.47
CA THR A 391 -8.37 -1.93 -40.35
C THR A 391 -8.58 -3.02 -41.38
N PRO A 392 -9.12 -4.21 -41.01
CA PRO A 392 -9.46 -5.21 -41.99
C PRO A 392 -10.31 -4.55 -43.07
N ALA A 393 -9.87 -4.61 -44.33
CA ALA A 393 -10.72 -4.19 -45.43
C ALA A 393 -12.05 -4.93 -45.30
N PRO A 394 -13.22 -4.28 -45.50
CA PRO A 394 -14.47 -5.01 -45.54
C PRO A 394 -14.32 -6.10 -46.58
N GLU A 395 -14.41 -7.35 -46.13
CA GLU A 395 -14.30 -8.52 -46.98
C GLU A 395 -15.42 -8.40 -48.01
N THR A 396 -15.07 -8.01 -49.25
CA THR A 396 -15.99 -8.05 -50.39
C THR A 396 -16.11 -9.51 -50.79
N ALA A 397 -16.77 -10.30 -49.94
CA ALA A 397 -17.21 -11.63 -50.31
C ALA A 397 -18.17 -11.48 -51.51
N PRO A 398 -17.91 -12.14 -52.65
CA PRO A 398 -18.85 -12.13 -53.75
C PRO A 398 -20.16 -12.78 -53.29
N VAL A 399 -21.26 -12.05 -53.47
CA VAL A 399 -22.61 -12.57 -53.27
C VAL A 399 -22.77 -13.80 -54.16
N PRO A 400 -23.06 -15.00 -53.63
CA PRO A 400 -23.33 -16.14 -54.48
C PRO A 400 -24.66 -15.92 -55.21
N GLU A 401 -24.64 -16.01 -56.54
CA GLU A 401 -25.84 -16.04 -57.38
C GLU A 401 -26.73 -17.21 -56.95
N VAL A 402 -27.93 -16.89 -56.46
CA VAL A 402 -28.97 -17.88 -56.17
C VAL A 402 -29.74 -18.16 -57.48
N PRO A 403 -29.91 -19.41 -57.92
CA PRO A 403 -30.68 -19.72 -59.13
C PRO A 403 -32.17 -19.42 -58.92
N ASN A 404 -32.78 -18.76 -59.91
CA ASN A 404 -34.22 -18.53 -60.00
C ASN A 404 -35.00 -19.84 -59.90
N ASN A 405 -35.69 -20.04 -58.79
CA ASN A 405 -36.86 -20.91 -58.72
C ASN A 405 -38.05 -20.08 -58.25
N GLU A 406 -39.07 -19.96 -59.10
CA GLU A 406 -40.35 -19.34 -58.80
C GLU A 406 -41.03 -20.05 -57.63
N VAL A 407 -41.38 -19.28 -56.59
CA VAL A 407 -42.29 -19.68 -55.51
C VAL A 407 -43.22 -18.49 -55.22
N PRO A 408 -44.55 -18.69 -55.06
CA PRO A 408 -45.57 -17.67 -55.31
C PRO A 408 -45.69 -16.63 -54.20
N ALA A 409 -46.29 -15.48 -54.57
CA ALA A 409 -46.46 -14.30 -53.73
C ALA A 409 -47.13 -14.62 -52.37
N PRO A 410 -46.64 -14.05 -51.24
CA PRO A 410 -47.27 -14.21 -49.95
C PRO A 410 -48.53 -13.35 -49.82
N ALA A 411 -49.54 -13.91 -49.15
CA ALA A 411 -50.79 -13.29 -48.74
C ALA A 411 -50.55 -12.14 -47.72
N PRO A 412 -51.49 -11.18 -47.59
CA PRO A 412 -51.30 -10.02 -46.69
C PRO A 412 -51.31 -10.46 -45.23
N VAL A 413 -50.38 -9.89 -44.45
CA VAL A 413 -50.21 -10.14 -43.01
C VAL A 413 -51.12 -9.19 -42.24
N ASP A 414 -52.22 -9.73 -41.70
CA ASP A 414 -52.97 -9.11 -40.62
C ASP A 414 -52.41 -9.56 -39.26
N ASP A 415 -52.20 -8.56 -38.40
CA ASP A 415 -52.18 -8.57 -36.93
C ASP A 415 -51.30 -9.59 -36.18
N ILE A 416 -50.05 -9.18 -35.87
CA ILE A 416 -49.31 -9.68 -34.71
C ILE A 416 -48.90 -8.46 -33.88
N SER A 417 -49.55 -8.29 -32.72
CA SER A 417 -49.24 -7.23 -31.77
C SER A 417 -47.79 -7.33 -31.25
N PRO A 418 -47.09 -6.19 -31.05
CA PRO A 418 -45.74 -6.19 -30.51
C PRO A 418 -45.71 -6.59 -29.02
N PRO A 419 -44.59 -7.15 -28.52
CA PRO A 419 -44.45 -7.47 -27.10
C PRO A 419 -44.51 -6.21 -26.22
N PRO A 420 -44.99 -6.33 -24.96
CA PRO A 420 -45.16 -5.17 -24.09
C PRO A 420 -43.82 -4.53 -23.72
N PRO A 421 -43.78 -3.19 -23.54
CA PRO A 421 -42.56 -2.48 -23.17
C PRO A 421 -42.14 -2.80 -21.73
N PRO A 422 -40.83 -2.64 -21.40
CA PRO A 422 -40.34 -2.80 -20.04
C PRO A 422 -40.97 -1.77 -19.07
N PRO A 423 -41.05 -2.09 -17.76
CA PRO A 423 -41.67 -1.20 -16.79
C PRO A 423 -40.92 0.14 -16.67
N ALA A 424 -41.69 1.23 -16.59
CA ALA A 424 -41.18 2.58 -16.49
C ALA A 424 -40.38 2.82 -15.20
N ALA A 425 -39.28 3.57 -15.31
CA ALA A 425 -38.53 4.07 -14.17
C ALA A 425 -39.42 4.97 -13.29
N PRO A 426 -39.25 4.97 -11.96
CA PRO A 426 -40.04 5.80 -11.07
C PRO A 426 -39.82 7.30 -11.35
N VAL A 427 -40.92 8.02 -11.45
CA VAL A 427 -40.97 9.47 -11.65
C VAL A 427 -40.43 10.16 -10.38
N LEU A 428 -39.32 10.88 -10.52
CA LEU A 428 -38.86 11.84 -9.52
C LEU A 428 -39.80 13.04 -9.56
N GLU A 429 -40.59 13.20 -8.50
CA GLU A 429 -41.44 14.36 -8.28
C GLU A 429 -40.54 15.60 -8.11
N SER A 430 -40.79 16.61 -8.93
CA SER A 430 -40.05 17.86 -8.99
C SER A 430 -40.11 18.61 -7.67
N ALA A 431 -38.96 18.76 -7.01
CA ALA A 431 -38.82 19.60 -5.82
C ALA A 431 -39.07 21.07 -6.17
N GLU A 432 -39.98 21.70 -5.44
CA GLU A 432 -40.24 23.14 -5.48
C GLU A 432 -38.98 23.95 -5.15
N ILE A 433 -38.73 24.97 -5.97
CA ILE A 433 -37.70 25.98 -5.75
C ILE A 433 -38.22 26.97 -4.71
N VAL A 434 -37.64 26.97 -3.51
CA VAL A 434 -37.84 28.00 -2.49
C VAL A 434 -36.81 29.14 -2.69
N PRO A 435 -37.22 30.42 -2.78
CA PRO A 435 -36.29 31.54 -2.98
C PRO A 435 -35.50 31.88 -1.69
N PRO A 436 -34.35 32.58 -1.80
CA PRO A 436 -33.40 32.73 -0.71
C PRO A 436 -33.89 33.74 0.35
N VAL A 437 -33.71 33.37 1.62
CA VAL A 437 -33.86 34.27 2.77
C VAL A 437 -32.49 34.82 3.15
N GLU A 438 -32.38 36.14 3.19
CA GLU A 438 -31.22 36.88 3.66
C GLU A 438 -31.05 36.83 5.20
N ASN A 439 -29.78 36.85 5.63
CA ASN A 439 -29.25 37.34 6.92
C ASN A 439 -29.71 36.70 8.24
N ILE A 440 -28.84 35.85 8.81
CA ILE A 440 -28.77 35.61 10.27
C ILE A 440 -27.29 35.61 10.72
N PRO A 441 -26.91 36.24 11.86
CA PRO A 441 -25.52 36.54 12.21
C PRO A 441 -24.76 35.37 12.86
N THR A 442 -23.45 35.34 12.67
CA THR A 442 -22.49 34.40 13.28
C THR A 442 -22.39 34.55 14.81
N PRO A 443 -22.32 33.46 15.59
CA PRO A 443 -22.06 33.51 17.03
C PRO A 443 -20.55 33.70 17.34
N PRO A 444 -20.19 34.30 18.50
CA PRO A 444 -18.81 34.60 18.87
C PRO A 444 -18.06 33.36 19.41
N PRO A 445 -16.71 33.39 19.42
CA PRO A 445 -15.88 32.26 19.83
C PRO A 445 -15.85 32.06 21.36
N PRO A 446 -15.60 30.83 21.85
CA PRO A 446 -15.59 30.54 23.28
C PRO A 446 -14.31 31.06 23.95
N GLY A 447 -14.50 31.92 24.95
CA GLY A 447 -13.45 32.40 25.86
C GLY A 447 -13.37 31.58 27.15
N LEU A 448 -12.14 31.46 27.65
CA LEU A 448 -11.72 30.93 28.94
C LEU A 448 -12.31 31.73 30.11
N GLU A 449 -12.62 31.06 31.23
CA GLU A 449 -12.41 31.51 32.62
C GLU A 449 -12.82 30.35 33.55
N GLU A 450 -11.90 29.74 34.31
CA GLU A 450 -11.37 30.13 35.62
C GLU A 450 -12.32 29.97 36.83
N VAL A 451 -11.71 29.45 37.89
CA VAL A 451 -12.23 28.93 39.15
C VAL A 451 -12.90 30.00 40.02
N LYS A 452 -13.95 29.61 40.78
CA LYS A 452 -14.16 30.09 42.16
C LYS A 452 -15.10 29.18 42.97
N GLU A 453 -14.62 28.82 44.16
CA GLU A 453 -15.35 28.26 45.29
C GLU A 453 -16.45 29.22 45.77
N ASP A 454 -17.54 28.67 46.32
CA ASP A 454 -17.98 28.99 47.69
C ASP A 454 -19.12 28.07 48.14
N GLY A 455 -19.03 27.62 49.39
CA GLY A 455 -19.94 26.67 50.02
C GLY A 455 -21.07 27.30 50.85
N ASN A 456 -22.07 26.47 51.15
CA ASN A 456 -22.92 26.44 52.35
C ASN A 456 -24.02 25.38 52.07
N GLY A 457 -24.30 24.36 52.86
CA GLY A 457 -24.12 24.18 54.30
C GLY A 457 -25.49 24.29 54.99
N ALA A 458 -26.18 23.16 55.22
CA ALA A 458 -27.28 23.00 56.19
C ALA A 458 -27.72 21.50 56.32
N PRO A 459 -28.28 21.05 57.46
CA PRO A 459 -27.54 20.10 58.30
C PRO A 459 -28.35 18.92 58.94
N PHE A 460 -27.61 18.08 59.69
CA PHE A 460 -27.99 17.14 60.79
C PHE A 460 -28.96 15.98 60.51
N VAL A 461 -28.49 14.73 60.56
CA VAL A 461 -28.30 13.87 61.76
C VAL A 461 -27.12 12.94 61.54
#